data_AF-A0A661NXS8-F1
#
_entry.id   AF-A0A661NXS8-F1
#
_cell.length_a   1.000
_cell.length_b   1.000
_cell.length_c   1.000
_cell.angle_alpha   90.00
_cell.angle_beta   90.00
_cell.angle_gamma   90.00
#
_symmetry.space_group_name_H-M   'P 1'
#
loop_
_entity.id
_entity.type
_entity.pdbx_description
1 polymer ?
#
loop_
_entity_poly.entity_id
_entity_poly.type
_entity_poly.pdbx_seq_one_letter_code
_entity_poly.pdbx_strand_id
1 'polypeptide(L)'
;MNRGALFLSALVGLVLAWHAAQAHPVTVDGNAADWTLALPPVDNLGHIARNSQGEGEYVWRDAAGDERTDFPDSGNADILQFRVTLDDQYLYFLVELSNVTTPTGDGAPQVQVAIDFDGIANSGQSWLGSLCDTQVSAAAAWEYLVVTRFGSGTAPAVYDTGWNEIGAGGPQAVLAGNIIEIAVPTSIFTVPPSAPPRFTVAVLRADASDGAWDIAGVSDVLDAVTNYGAPGSFQNTWSEVGDGTLDYHFEIWFSLDASSQPSPPLVINEVLYDGASEPQDEWIEVFNRTGQDNFSLDGFKLGDEETPGGTEGMVAFPLGHTIGLDDVVVVANNGATFVASNGFVPDFEIADAGAVPDMFDYAAWSATGSVQLANGGDQLLLLDPCDTVIDVVTYGSGAWPGVTAGPDVAENHSLERPQARPDSDDCDADMVDRAVPTPGAVTWLLALGAGCSEAVECLSGFCASGVCCGSACDGICDALCDSSGNCQPVTCPAPANDCQLADCDPASGCNAAAGVSCDDGDACTQGESCDGAGNCGGGSQVICPPPANSCQLAVCDSATGCYAASGTSCDDADACTSGDTCDGAGSCSGTTV
;
A
#
# COMPACT_ATOMS: atom_id res chain seq x y z
N MET A 1 -13.75 -34.64 -32.88
CA MET A 1 -12.50 -34.79 -33.65
C MET A 1 -11.35 -34.57 -32.70
N ASN A 2 -10.44 -35.52 -32.66
CA ASN A 2 -9.31 -35.58 -31.74
C ASN A 2 -8.17 -34.68 -32.26
N ARG A 3 -7.63 -33.78 -31.43
CA ARG A 3 -6.24 -33.30 -31.48
C ARG A 3 -5.81 -32.86 -30.09
N GLY A 4 -5.11 -33.74 -29.38
CA GLY A 4 -4.22 -33.33 -28.30
C GLY A 4 -2.84 -32.96 -28.87
N ALA A 5 -2.11 -32.11 -28.16
CA ALA A 5 -0.76 -32.38 -27.65
C ALA A 5 -0.11 -31.10 -27.09
N LEU A 6 0.34 -31.22 -25.84
CA LEU A 6 1.56 -30.68 -25.23
C LEU A 6 2.02 -29.24 -25.57
N PHE A 7 2.16 -28.42 -24.53
CA PHE A 7 3.47 -27.83 -24.22
C PHE A 7 3.67 -27.80 -22.70
N LEU A 8 4.78 -28.40 -22.29
CA LEU A 8 5.31 -28.40 -20.92
C LEU A 8 6.51 -27.45 -20.91
N SER A 9 6.56 -26.58 -19.90
CA SER A 9 7.75 -26.01 -19.23
C SER A 9 8.77 -25.15 -20.00
N ALA A 10 8.92 -23.89 -19.56
CA ALA A 10 10.11 -23.33 -18.88
C ALA A 10 10.42 -21.86 -19.24
N LEU A 11 10.35 -21.00 -18.22
CA LEU A 11 11.12 -19.78 -17.93
C LEU A 11 11.93 -19.13 -19.07
N VAL A 12 11.56 -17.89 -19.43
CA VAL A 12 12.51 -16.81 -19.77
C VAL A 12 12.00 -15.56 -19.09
N GLY A 13 12.80 -15.01 -18.17
CA GLY A 13 12.53 -13.78 -17.46
C GLY A 13 12.36 -12.61 -18.42
N LEU A 14 11.22 -11.95 -18.31
CA LEU A 14 11.09 -10.54 -18.61
C LEU A 14 11.21 -9.84 -17.26
N VAL A 15 12.34 -9.16 -17.05
CA VAL A 15 12.49 -8.18 -15.97
C VAL A 15 11.56 -7.02 -16.34
N LEU A 16 10.32 -7.11 -15.89
CA LEU A 16 9.45 -5.97 -15.74
C LEU A 16 9.81 -5.38 -14.38
N ALA A 17 10.45 -4.20 -14.39
CA ALA A 17 10.52 -3.34 -13.23
C ALA A 17 9.12 -2.76 -13.02
N TRP A 18 8.21 -3.61 -12.53
CA TRP A 18 7.06 -3.17 -11.78
C TRP A 18 7.55 -3.12 -10.35
N HIS A 19 7.27 -2.01 -9.65
CA HIS A 19 7.69 -1.75 -8.28
C HIS A 19 7.75 -3.07 -7.52
N ALA A 20 8.96 -3.49 -7.15
CA ALA A 20 9.10 -4.55 -6.17
C ALA A 20 8.40 -3.98 -4.94
N ALA A 21 7.14 -4.38 -4.73
CA ALA A 21 6.42 -4.07 -3.52
C ALA A 21 7.39 -4.41 -2.38
N GLN A 22 7.85 -3.38 -1.69
CA GLN A 22 8.74 -3.58 -0.56
C GLN A 22 7.85 -4.29 0.45
N ALA A 23 8.16 -5.55 0.74
CA ALA A 23 7.50 -6.22 1.83
C ALA A 23 7.83 -5.45 3.11
N HIS A 24 6.84 -5.29 4.00
CA HIS A 24 6.93 -4.46 5.19
C HIS A 24 8.11 -4.90 6.08
N PRO A 25 9.27 -4.19 6.03
CA PRO A 25 10.50 -4.71 6.61
C PRO A 25 10.54 -4.42 8.10
N VAL A 26 10.52 -5.47 8.92
CA VAL A 26 10.59 -5.34 10.38
C VAL A 26 11.97 -5.70 10.90
N THR A 27 12.57 -4.80 11.68
CA THR A 27 13.79 -5.05 12.43
C THR A 27 13.44 -5.52 13.84
N VAL A 28 13.70 -6.79 14.16
CA VAL A 28 13.45 -7.33 15.51
C VAL A 28 14.46 -6.77 16.52
N ASP A 29 14.14 -5.65 17.17
CA ASP A 29 14.98 -4.97 18.15
C ASP A 29 14.22 -4.52 19.42
N GLY A 30 12.92 -4.83 19.51
CA GLY A 30 12.02 -4.44 20.59
C GLY A 30 11.56 -2.99 20.47
N ASN A 31 11.42 -2.46 19.26
CA ASN A 31 10.96 -1.09 19.00
C ASN A 31 9.78 -1.09 18.04
N ALA A 32 8.66 -0.50 18.46
CA ALA A 32 7.47 -0.39 17.62
C ALA A 32 7.60 0.61 16.44
N ALA A 33 8.77 1.22 16.23
CA ALA A 33 8.96 2.24 15.19
C ALA A 33 8.78 1.73 13.76
N ASP A 34 9.01 0.43 13.53
CA ASP A 34 8.78 -0.21 12.24
C ASP A 34 7.29 -0.57 12.02
N TRP A 35 6.45 -0.49 13.05
CA TRP A 35 5.03 -0.85 13.04
C TRP A 35 4.16 0.41 12.98
N THR A 36 3.96 0.91 11.77
CA THR A 36 3.52 2.30 11.57
C THR A 36 2.04 2.46 11.28
N LEU A 37 1.34 1.37 10.96
CA LEU A 37 -0.07 1.43 10.59
C LEU A 37 -0.95 1.76 11.81
N ALA A 38 -2.08 2.42 11.57
CA ALA A 38 -2.91 2.96 12.63
C ALA A 38 -3.50 1.84 13.51
N LEU A 39 -3.77 2.15 14.79
CA LEU A 39 -4.58 1.28 15.64
C LEU A 39 -6.06 1.49 15.33
N PRO A 40 -6.92 0.47 15.48
CA PRO A 40 -8.36 0.66 15.42
C PRO A 40 -8.84 1.63 16.52
N PRO A 41 -9.98 2.32 16.31
CA PRO A 41 -10.43 3.38 17.19
C PRO A 41 -10.91 2.86 18.56
N VAL A 42 -11.31 1.59 18.62
CA VAL A 42 -11.92 0.93 19.77
C VAL A 42 -11.03 -0.20 20.27
N ASP A 43 -11.05 -0.42 21.60
CA ASP A 43 -10.35 -1.54 22.21
C ASP A 43 -11.05 -2.88 21.88
N ASN A 44 -10.29 -3.96 21.91
CA ASN A 44 -10.70 -5.34 21.59
C ASN A 44 -11.20 -5.51 20.16
N LEU A 45 -10.67 -4.69 19.26
CA LEU A 45 -10.99 -4.70 17.85
C LEU A 45 -9.74 -4.95 17.01
N GLY A 46 -9.88 -5.82 16.02
CA GLY A 46 -8.87 -6.06 14.98
C GLY A 46 -9.28 -5.36 13.68
N HIS A 47 -8.30 -4.86 12.94
CA HIS A 47 -8.51 -4.48 11.55
C HIS A 47 -7.32 -4.88 10.66
N ILE A 48 -7.56 -4.95 9.35
CA ILE A 48 -6.50 -4.99 8.34
C ILE A 48 -6.21 -3.55 7.96
N ALA A 49 -5.01 -3.08 8.29
CA ALA A 49 -4.54 -1.76 7.89
C ALA A 49 -3.55 -1.91 6.74
N ARG A 50 -3.58 -0.97 5.79
CA ARG A 50 -2.72 -0.91 4.62
C ARG A 50 -2.20 0.50 4.36
N ASN A 51 -1.29 0.64 3.38
CA ASN A 51 -0.81 1.94 2.94
C ASN A 51 -0.55 1.99 1.43
N SER A 52 -0.29 3.20 0.92
CA SER A 52 0.07 3.48 -0.48
C SER A 52 1.30 2.72 -1.02
N GLN A 53 2.13 2.13 -0.16
CA GLN A 53 3.28 1.31 -0.57
C GLN A 53 2.92 -0.17 -0.76
N GLY A 54 1.65 -0.54 -0.48
CA GLY A 54 1.14 -1.90 -0.56
C GLY A 54 1.44 -2.73 0.69
N GLU A 55 2.06 -2.14 1.71
CA GLU A 55 2.32 -2.81 2.99
C GLU A 55 1.01 -3.03 3.74
N GLY A 56 0.96 -4.10 4.54
CA GLY A 56 -0.22 -4.44 5.33
C GLY A 56 0.13 -4.99 6.71
N GLU A 57 -0.73 -4.71 7.68
CA GLU A 57 -0.67 -5.26 9.02
C GLU A 57 -2.08 -5.72 9.44
N TYR A 58 -2.20 -6.88 10.07
CA TYR A 58 -3.29 -7.08 11.02
C TYR A 58 -2.93 -6.31 12.28
N VAL A 59 -3.79 -5.42 12.73
CA VAL A 59 -3.57 -4.61 13.92
C VAL A 59 -4.76 -4.81 14.86
N TRP A 60 -4.47 -5.26 16.07
CA TRP A 60 -5.45 -5.41 17.14
C TRP A 60 -5.06 -4.55 18.32
N ARG A 61 -6.06 -3.88 18.89
CA ARG A 61 -5.92 -3.01 20.05
C ARG A 61 -6.61 -3.66 21.24
N ASP A 62 -6.01 -3.58 22.42
CA ASP A 62 -6.52 -4.19 23.64
C ASP A 62 -7.01 -3.15 24.68
N ALA A 63 -7.89 -3.57 25.58
CA ALA A 63 -8.43 -2.72 26.63
C ALA A 63 -7.63 -2.83 27.94
N ALA A 64 -6.54 -2.08 28.06
CA ALA A 64 -5.66 -2.05 29.25
C ALA A 64 -6.32 -2.38 30.62
N GLY A 65 -5.76 -3.36 31.34
CA GLY A 65 -6.18 -3.72 32.70
C GLY A 65 -7.31 -4.76 32.77
N ASP A 66 -7.55 -5.48 31.68
CA ASP A 66 -8.52 -6.55 31.54
C ASP A 66 -7.90 -7.95 31.58
N GLU A 67 -6.59 -8.02 31.77
CA GLU A 67 -5.86 -9.23 32.05
C GLU A 67 -6.30 -9.89 33.36
N ARG A 68 -5.95 -11.17 33.51
CA ARG A 68 -6.12 -11.88 34.76
C ARG A 68 -5.07 -11.46 35.77
N THR A 69 -5.55 -11.00 36.91
CA THR A 69 -4.73 -10.52 38.03
C THR A 69 -4.47 -11.61 39.08
N ASP A 70 -4.35 -12.88 38.67
CA ASP A 70 -4.10 -14.01 39.58
C ASP A 70 -2.76 -13.89 40.32
N PHE A 71 -1.78 -13.21 39.72
CA PHE A 71 -0.45 -12.96 40.28
C PHE A 71 -0.17 -11.46 40.48
N PRO A 72 0.74 -11.09 41.40
CA PRO A 72 1.30 -9.74 41.44
C PRO A 72 2.03 -9.39 40.13
N ASP A 73 2.09 -8.10 39.77
CA ASP A 73 2.73 -7.62 38.54
C ASP A 73 2.09 -8.19 37.26
N SER A 74 0.75 -8.20 37.20
CA SER A 74 -0.06 -8.69 36.08
C SER A 74 0.16 -7.90 34.78
N GLY A 75 0.66 -6.65 34.86
CA GLY A 75 1.10 -5.87 33.70
C GLY A 75 2.26 -6.47 32.88
N ASN A 76 2.86 -7.57 33.35
CA ASN A 76 3.74 -8.42 32.54
C ASN A 76 2.96 -9.31 31.55
N ALA A 77 1.62 -9.29 31.56
CA ALA A 77 0.77 -10.11 30.71
C ALA A 77 -0.30 -9.28 29.96
N ASP A 78 -0.78 -8.20 30.56
CA ASP A 78 -1.71 -7.20 30.00
C ASP A 78 -1.22 -6.66 28.64
N ILE A 79 -1.87 -7.10 27.57
CA ILE A 79 -1.59 -6.69 26.20
C ILE A 79 -2.18 -5.28 26.01
N LEU A 80 -1.57 -4.50 25.12
CA LEU A 80 -2.12 -3.20 24.68
C LEU A 80 -2.34 -3.17 23.18
N GLN A 81 -1.54 -3.94 22.44
CA GLN A 81 -1.74 -4.19 21.03
C GLN A 81 -1.03 -5.47 20.60
N PHE A 82 -1.58 -6.09 19.57
CA PHE A 82 -1.00 -7.21 18.86
C PHE A 82 -1.02 -6.95 17.37
N ARG A 83 0.07 -7.28 16.67
CA ARG A 83 0.16 -7.06 15.22
C ARG A 83 0.77 -8.24 14.49
N VAL A 84 0.40 -8.41 13.23
CA VAL A 84 0.97 -9.41 12.32
C VAL A 84 1.28 -8.78 10.97
N THR A 85 2.49 -9.02 10.47
CA THR A 85 2.85 -8.76 9.07
C THR A 85 3.84 -9.83 8.59
N LEU A 86 4.16 -9.84 7.31
CA LEU A 86 5.03 -10.84 6.70
C LEU A 86 5.89 -10.22 5.61
N ASP A 87 7.10 -10.73 5.41
CA ASP A 87 7.90 -10.51 4.22
C ASP A 87 8.31 -11.82 3.54
N ASP A 88 9.21 -11.74 2.55
CA ASP A 88 9.68 -12.93 1.84
C ASP A 88 10.49 -13.90 2.71
N GLN A 89 10.93 -13.46 3.89
CA GLN A 89 11.82 -14.20 4.79
C GLN A 89 11.14 -14.62 6.10
N TYR A 90 10.27 -13.79 6.67
CA TYR A 90 9.74 -13.94 8.03
C TYR A 90 8.26 -13.58 8.13
N LEU A 91 7.57 -14.31 9.00
CA LEU A 91 6.32 -13.91 9.62
C LEU A 91 6.66 -13.16 10.91
N TYR A 92 6.12 -11.96 11.08
CA TYR A 92 6.42 -11.07 12.20
C TYR A 92 5.23 -10.89 13.12
N PHE A 93 5.53 -10.72 14.41
CA PHE A 93 4.54 -10.37 15.42
C PHE A 93 5.06 -9.23 16.30
N LEU A 94 4.19 -8.27 16.60
CA LEU A 94 4.38 -7.28 17.67
C LEU A 94 3.44 -7.62 18.83
N VAL A 95 3.94 -7.53 20.06
CA VAL A 95 3.11 -7.45 21.27
C VAL A 95 3.59 -6.28 22.10
N GLU A 96 2.72 -5.33 22.39
CA GLU A 96 2.98 -4.34 23.43
C GLU A 96 2.28 -4.77 24.71
N LEU A 97 3.00 -4.76 25.83
CA LEU A 97 2.47 -5.06 27.16
C LEU A 97 2.40 -3.80 28.01
N SER A 98 1.50 -3.74 29.00
CA SER A 98 1.26 -2.48 29.72
C SER A 98 2.43 -2.05 30.62
N ASN A 99 3.06 -2.97 31.36
CA ASN A 99 4.12 -2.63 32.29
C ASN A 99 5.01 -3.84 32.66
N VAL A 100 5.99 -4.13 31.81
CA VAL A 100 6.94 -5.22 32.05
C VAL A 100 7.96 -4.82 33.12
N THR A 101 7.86 -5.46 34.27
CA THR A 101 8.79 -5.29 35.40
C THR A 101 9.80 -6.43 35.53
N THR A 102 9.47 -7.61 34.97
CA THR A 102 10.31 -8.81 34.99
C THR A 102 10.54 -9.29 33.55
N PRO A 103 11.55 -8.77 32.83
CA PRO A 103 11.75 -9.10 31.42
C PRO A 103 12.43 -10.45 31.18
N THR A 104 13.02 -11.07 32.22
CA THR A 104 13.65 -12.40 32.13
C THR A 104 13.66 -13.08 33.50
N GLY A 105 13.77 -14.41 33.52
CA GLY A 105 13.73 -15.20 34.74
C GLY A 105 12.31 -15.57 35.17
N ASP A 106 12.19 -15.97 36.44
CA ASP A 106 10.93 -16.41 37.02
C ASP A 106 9.88 -15.30 37.03
N GLY A 107 8.81 -15.49 36.28
CA GLY A 107 7.73 -14.54 36.09
C GLY A 107 7.88 -13.63 34.88
N ALA A 108 8.76 -13.95 33.93
CA ALA A 108 8.85 -13.25 32.65
C ALA A 108 7.61 -13.49 31.78
N PRO A 109 7.22 -12.55 30.91
CA PRO A 109 6.17 -12.80 29.91
C PRO A 109 6.56 -13.98 29.03
N GLN A 110 5.57 -14.77 28.64
CA GLN A 110 5.68 -15.75 27.57
C GLN A 110 4.46 -15.59 26.66
N VAL A 111 4.74 -15.20 25.42
CA VAL A 111 3.75 -15.08 24.35
C VAL A 111 3.70 -16.43 23.64
N GLN A 112 2.50 -16.93 23.42
CA GLN A 112 2.24 -18.08 22.59
C GLN A 112 1.32 -17.69 21.43
N VAL A 113 1.75 -17.98 20.19
CA VAL A 113 0.95 -17.78 18.98
C VAL A 113 0.71 -19.14 18.33
N ALA A 114 -0.51 -19.63 18.46
CA ALA A 114 -1.00 -20.83 17.80
C ALA A 114 -1.47 -20.47 16.39
N ILE A 115 -1.05 -21.25 15.40
CA ILE A 115 -1.30 -21.00 13.98
C ILE A 115 -1.90 -22.24 13.33
N ASP A 116 -3.15 -22.14 12.92
CA ASP A 116 -3.89 -23.11 12.11
C ASP A 116 -3.77 -22.73 10.63
N PHE A 117 -3.26 -23.65 9.81
CA PHE A 117 -2.96 -23.45 8.39
C PHE A 117 -3.98 -24.09 7.46
N ASP A 118 -4.90 -24.90 7.96
CA ASP A 118 -5.88 -25.61 7.15
C ASP A 118 -7.32 -25.19 7.41
N GLY A 119 -7.61 -24.49 8.50
CA GLY A 119 -8.93 -24.00 8.86
C GLY A 119 -9.92 -25.14 9.15
N ILE A 120 -9.44 -26.38 9.31
CA ILE A 120 -10.26 -27.57 9.50
C ILE A 120 -10.42 -27.80 11.00
N ALA A 121 -11.66 -27.77 11.48
CA ALA A 121 -11.91 -28.03 12.88
C ALA A 121 -11.38 -29.41 13.32
N ASN A 122 -10.58 -29.45 14.40
CA ASN A 122 -9.94 -30.62 15.00
C ASN A 122 -8.85 -31.33 14.16
N SER A 123 -8.24 -30.68 13.16
CA SER A 123 -7.14 -31.25 12.35
C SER A 123 -5.78 -31.27 13.09
N GLY A 124 -5.48 -30.22 13.86
CA GLY A 124 -4.20 -29.99 14.53
C GLY A 124 -4.14 -30.33 16.02
N GLN A 125 -3.28 -29.62 16.76
CA GLN A 125 -3.15 -29.70 18.21
C GLN A 125 -4.10 -28.70 18.90
N SER A 126 -4.70 -29.09 20.02
CA SER A 126 -5.58 -28.20 20.80
C SER A 126 -4.89 -27.57 22.00
N TRP A 127 -3.86 -28.21 22.57
CA TRP A 127 -3.19 -27.69 23.76
C TRP A 127 -2.21 -26.57 23.42
N LEU A 128 -2.21 -25.51 24.22
CA LEU A 128 -1.08 -24.57 24.25
C LEU A 128 0.14 -25.22 24.94
N GLY A 129 1.30 -24.61 24.77
CA GLY A 129 2.61 -25.17 25.14
C GLY A 129 3.01 -24.95 26.60
N SER A 130 4.23 -25.35 26.93
CA SER A 130 4.84 -25.10 28.25
C SER A 130 4.08 -25.73 29.43
N LEU A 131 3.37 -26.83 29.16
CA LEU A 131 2.50 -27.55 30.09
C LEU A 131 1.39 -26.67 30.66
N CYS A 132 0.96 -25.64 29.94
CA CYS A 132 -0.14 -24.82 30.40
C CYS A 132 -1.47 -25.58 30.36
N ASP A 133 -2.34 -25.33 31.33
CA ASP A 133 -3.66 -25.95 31.46
C ASP A 133 -4.72 -25.26 30.56
N THR A 134 -4.35 -24.86 29.34
CA THR A 134 -5.24 -24.14 28.39
C THR A 134 -5.19 -24.75 26.99
N GLN A 135 -6.36 -24.84 26.37
CA GLN A 135 -6.52 -25.26 24.98
C GLN A 135 -6.96 -24.10 24.09
N VAL A 136 -6.81 -24.25 22.78
CA VAL A 136 -7.46 -23.40 21.77
C VAL A 136 -8.76 -24.05 21.31
N SER A 137 -9.65 -23.25 20.72
CA SER A 137 -10.89 -23.73 20.10
C SER A 137 -10.63 -24.88 19.12
N ALA A 138 -11.55 -25.84 19.09
CA ALA A 138 -11.54 -26.89 18.08
C ALA A 138 -11.60 -26.34 16.65
N ALA A 139 -12.14 -25.13 16.44
CA ALA A 139 -12.21 -24.47 15.14
C ALA A 139 -10.86 -23.91 14.63
N ALA A 140 -9.87 -23.79 15.52
CA ALA A 140 -8.54 -23.24 15.25
C ALA A 140 -7.44 -24.16 15.82
N ALA A 141 -7.65 -25.48 15.74
CA ALA A 141 -6.65 -26.45 16.16
C ALA A 141 -5.38 -26.25 15.32
N TRP A 142 -4.24 -26.02 15.97
CA TRP A 142 -3.07 -25.45 15.30
C TRP A 142 -2.12 -26.49 14.73
N GLU A 143 -1.42 -26.14 13.64
CA GLU A 143 -0.30 -26.91 13.08
C GLU A 143 1.05 -26.47 13.64
N TYR A 144 1.15 -25.17 13.97
CA TYR A 144 2.36 -24.57 14.49
C TYR A 144 2.09 -23.75 15.75
N LEU A 145 2.98 -23.84 16.74
CA LEU A 145 2.92 -23.04 17.95
C LEU A 145 4.24 -22.30 18.16
N VAL A 146 4.20 -20.97 18.10
CA VAL A 146 5.33 -20.08 18.42
C VAL A 146 5.30 -19.79 19.92
N VAL A 147 6.42 -19.94 20.61
CA VAL A 147 6.53 -19.72 22.07
C VAL A 147 7.78 -18.91 22.39
N THR A 148 7.62 -17.76 23.05
CA THR A 148 8.78 -16.99 23.55
C THR A 148 9.37 -17.63 24.82
N ARG A 149 10.69 -17.48 25.00
CA ARG A 149 11.46 -18.14 26.08
C ARG A 149 12.26 -17.16 26.93
N PHE A 150 11.61 -16.06 27.33
CA PHE A 150 12.23 -15.02 28.15
C PHE A 150 12.55 -15.48 29.57
N GLY A 151 11.85 -16.49 30.09
CA GLY A 151 12.08 -17.08 31.41
C GLY A 151 13.49 -17.66 31.55
N SER A 152 13.92 -18.50 30.60
CA SER A 152 15.30 -19.01 30.54
C SER A 152 16.28 -18.07 29.83
N GLY A 153 15.77 -17.12 29.04
CA GLY A 153 16.57 -16.23 28.17
C GLY A 153 17.09 -16.94 26.92
N THR A 154 16.46 -18.03 26.49
CA THR A 154 16.80 -18.74 25.26
C THR A 154 16.02 -18.20 24.06
N ALA A 155 16.42 -18.61 22.85
CA ALA A 155 15.69 -18.25 21.63
C ALA A 155 14.26 -18.83 21.66
N PRO A 156 13.27 -18.14 21.07
CA PRO A 156 11.91 -18.66 20.97
C PRO A 156 11.88 -19.99 20.21
N ALA A 157 10.87 -20.80 20.48
CA ALA A 157 10.62 -22.05 19.77
C ALA A 157 9.41 -21.96 18.86
N VAL A 158 9.43 -22.79 17.82
CA VAL A 158 8.25 -23.14 17.03
C VAL A 158 8.07 -24.65 17.16
N TYR A 159 6.88 -25.09 17.54
CA TYR A 159 6.55 -26.52 17.65
C TYR A 159 5.61 -26.95 16.54
N ASP A 160 5.77 -28.20 16.07
CA ASP A 160 4.73 -28.89 15.30
C ASP A 160 3.71 -29.59 16.22
N THR A 161 2.66 -30.16 15.63
CA THR A 161 1.60 -30.89 16.36
C THR A 161 2.10 -32.10 17.17
N GLY A 162 3.30 -32.60 16.85
CA GLY A 162 3.99 -33.67 17.57
C GLY A 162 4.87 -33.18 18.72
N TRP A 163 4.84 -31.88 19.04
CA TRP A 163 5.71 -31.22 20.03
C TRP A 163 7.20 -31.26 19.68
N ASN A 164 7.55 -31.44 18.40
CA ASN A 164 8.93 -31.30 17.96
C ASN A 164 9.24 -29.83 17.75
N GLU A 165 10.32 -29.34 18.36
CA GLU A 165 10.85 -28.01 18.05
C GLU A 165 11.43 -28.02 16.63
N ILE A 166 10.87 -27.19 15.75
CA ILE A 166 11.25 -27.04 14.35
C ILE A 166 11.95 -25.69 14.14
N GLY A 167 12.91 -25.68 13.21
CA GLY A 167 13.65 -24.45 12.88
C GLY A 167 14.55 -23.90 14.00
N ALA A 168 14.97 -24.74 14.96
CA ALA A 168 15.78 -24.33 16.11
C ALA A 168 16.93 -23.39 15.74
N GLY A 169 17.00 -22.24 16.41
CA GLY A 169 17.99 -21.18 16.18
C GLY A 169 17.69 -20.22 15.03
N GLY A 170 16.59 -20.41 14.31
CA GLY A 170 16.07 -19.50 13.29
C GLY A 170 15.15 -18.41 13.85
N PRO A 171 14.07 -18.76 14.58
CA PRO A 171 13.15 -17.80 15.19
C PRO A 171 13.85 -16.84 16.16
N GLN A 172 13.39 -15.59 16.18
CA GLN A 172 13.92 -14.51 17.00
C GLN A 172 12.81 -13.88 17.82
N ALA A 173 13.12 -13.49 19.05
CA ALA A 173 12.23 -12.69 19.88
C ALA A 173 13.05 -11.72 20.73
N VAL A 174 12.68 -10.45 20.73
CA VAL A 174 13.31 -9.41 21.54
C VAL A 174 12.25 -8.72 22.38
N LEU A 175 12.51 -8.60 23.68
CA LEU A 175 11.72 -7.83 24.62
C LEU A 175 12.56 -6.62 25.07
N ALA A 176 12.13 -5.41 24.72
CA ALA A 176 12.76 -4.16 25.16
C ALA A 176 11.71 -3.21 25.74
N GLY A 177 11.89 -2.87 27.03
CA GLY A 177 10.85 -2.15 27.77
C GLY A 177 9.58 -3.00 27.83
N ASN A 178 8.55 -2.56 27.13
CA ASN A 178 7.22 -3.17 27.06
C ASN A 178 6.92 -3.84 25.71
N ILE A 179 7.84 -3.72 24.74
CA ILE A 179 7.62 -4.16 23.37
C ILE A 179 8.31 -5.50 23.15
N ILE A 180 7.54 -6.46 22.64
CA ILE A 180 8.00 -7.74 22.17
C ILE A 180 7.87 -7.77 20.64
N GLU A 181 8.97 -8.03 19.96
CA GLU A 181 8.95 -8.37 18.54
C GLU A 181 9.38 -9.81 18.35
N ILE A 182 8.71 -10.53 17.45
CA ILE A 182 8.98 -11.92 17.12
C ILE A 182 9.12 -12.03 15.60
N ALA A 183 10.15 -12.72 15.12
CA ALA A 183 10.26 -13.11 13.72
C ALA A 183 10.41 -14.62 13.59
N VAL A 184 9.57 -15.23 12.76
CA VAL A 184 9.59 -16.65 12.46
C VAL A 184 9.93 -16.84 10.99
N PRO A 185 11.07 -17.48 10.65
CA PRO A 185 11.42 -17.71 9.26
C PRO A 185 10.33 -18.49 8.52
N THR A 186 9.80 -17.96 7.41
CA THR A 186 8.73 -18.59 6.62
C THR A 186 9.15 -19.97 6.10
N SER A 187 10.45 -20.17 5.86
CA SER A 187 11.04 -21.46 5.46
C SER A 187 10.86 -22.62 6.45
N ILE A 188 10.46 -22.34 7.70
CA ILE A 188 10.14 -23.38 8.71
C ILE A 188 8.82 -24.06 8.37
N PHE A 189 7.90 -23.33 7.74
CA PHE A 189 6.60 -23.86 7.33
C PHE A 189 6.75 -24.71 6.07
N THR A 190 6.95 -26.02 6.27
CA THR A 190 7.21 -26.96 5.17
C THR A 190 5.99 -27.27 4.31
N VAL A 191 4.79 -26.91 4.79
CA VAL A 191 3.53 -27.04 4.08
C VAL A 191 2.92 -25.64 3.96
N PRO A 192 2.59 -25.16 2.75
CA PRO A 192 1.91 -23.89 2.60
C PRO A 192 0.50 -23.97 3.21
N PRO A 193 -0.06 -22.86 3.71
CA PRO A 193 -1.44 -22.82 4.16
C PRO A 193 -2.39 -23.32 3.07
N SER A 194 -3.36 -24.14 3.46
CA SER A 194 -4.42 -24.62 2.57
C SER A 194 -5.75 -23.88 2.74
N ALA A 195 -5.83 -23.08 3.80
CA ALA A 195 -6.81 -22.04 4.05
C ALA A 195 -6.06 -20.76 4.49
N PRO A 196 -6.73 -19.61 4.57
CA PRO A 196 -6.16 -18.44 5.21
C PRO A 196 -5.79 -18.79 6.67
N PRO A 197 -4.56 -18.52 7.12
CA PRO A 197 -4.14 -18.90 8.46
C PRO A 197 -5.02 -18.27 9.55
N ARG A 198 -5.37 -19.07 10.55
CA ARG A 198 -6.03 -18.62 11.78
C ARG A 198 -5.02 -18.55 12.91
N PHE A 199 -5.15 -17.50 13.72
CA PHE A 199 -4.25 -17.21 14.80
C PHE A 199 -5.01 -17.14 16.12
N THR A 200 -4.47 -17.83 17.12
CA THR A 200 -4.89 -17.72 18.51
C THR A 200 -3.69 -17.30 19.35
N VAL A 201 -3.83 -16.22 20.12
CA VAL A 201 -2.71 -15.59 20.82
C VAL A 201 -3.00 -15.53 22.30
N ALA A 202 -2.02 -15.97 23.09
CA ALA A 202 -2.09 -15.98 24.54
C ALA A 202 -0.81 -15.41 25.14
N VAL A 203 -0.94 -14.70 26.24
CA VAL A 203 0.16 -14.27 27.10
C VAL A 203 -0.01 -14.90 28.47
N LEU A 204 1.07 -15.55 28.91
CA LEU A 204 1.19 -16.15 30.23
C LEU A 204 2.50 -15.71 30.86
N ARG A 205 2.76 -16.17 32.09
CA ARG A 205 4.07 -15.98 32.74
C ARG A 205 4.83 -17.29 32.83
N ALA A 206 6.13 -17.20 32.62
CA ALA A 206 7.03 -18.32 32.58
C ALA A 206 7.93 -18.38 33.81
N ASP A 207 8.21 -19.58 34.30
CA ASP A 207 9.29 -19.82 35.26
C ASP A 207 10.68 -19.66 34.60
N ALA A 208 11.75 -19.76 35.39
CA ALA A 208 13.11 -19.62 34.89
C ALA A 208 13.57 -20.74 33.91
N SER A 209 12.72 -21.75 33.66
CA SER A 209 12.92 -22.85 32.71
C SER A 209 11.87 -22.84 31.58
N ASP A 210 11.16 -21.73 31.41
CA ASP A 210 10.08 -21.51 30.44
C ASP A 210 8.81 -22.35 30.63
N GLY A 211 8.63 -22.98 31.79
CA GLY A 211 7.37 -23.62 32.16
C GLY A 211 6.30 -22.57 32.52
N ALA A 212 5.04 -22.81 32.18
CA ALA A 212 3.97 -21.89 32.56
C ALA A 212 3.84 -21.81 34.09
N TRP A 213 3.57 -20.61 34.59
CA TRP A 213 3.15 -20.39 35.97
C TRP A 213 1.77 -21.01 36.20
N ASP A 214 1.78 -22.22 36.75
CA ASP A 214 0.58 -23.03 37.03
C ASP A 214 -0.40 -22.33 37.99
N ILE A 215 -1.61 -22.10 37.50
CA ILE A 215 -2.79 -21.67 38.26
C ILE A 215 -3.68 -22.89 38.46
N ALA A 216 -3.40 -23.62 39.54
CA ALA A 216 -3.99 -24.93 39.82
C ALA A 216 -5.49 -25.07 39.50
N GLY A 217 -5.79 -25.84 38.46
CA GLY A 217 -7.14 -26.28 38.10
C GLY A 217 -7.96 -25.28 37.27
N VAL A 218 -7.31 -24.27 36.69
CA VAL A 218 -7.88 -23.33 35.70
C VAL A 218 -6.84 -23.04 34.61
N SER A 219 -7.20 -22.23 33.62
CA SER A 219 -6.27 -21.77 32.58
C SER A 219 -5.06 -21.02 33.19
N ASP A 220 -3.89 -21.16 32.58
CA ASP A 220 -2.66 -20.41 32.91
C ASP A 220 -2.48 -19.15 32.06
N VAL A 221 -3.31 -18.99 31.04
CA VAL A 221 -3.34 -17.78 30.22
C VAL A 221 -3.83 -16.64 31.09
N LEU A 222 -3.02 -15.59 31.14
CA LEU A 222 -3.33 -14.38 31.88
C LEU A 222 -3.92 -13.31 30.98
N ASP A 223 -3.58 -13.30 29.71
CA ASP A 223 -4.19 -12.42 28.73
C ASP A 223 -4.21 -13.01 27.31
N ALA A 224 -5.05 -12.48 26.43
CA ALA A 224 -5.20 -13.02 25.09
C ALA A 224 -5.66 -11.97 24.07
N VAL A 225 -5.33 -12.19 22.79
CA VAL A 225 -6.02 -11.47 21.70
C VAL A 225 -7.43 -12.03 21.58
N THR A 226 -8.42 -11.16 21.70
CA THR A 226 -9.83 -11.54 21.75
C THR A 226 -10.73 -10.36 21.37
N ASN A 227 -12.01 -10.62 21.10
CA ASN A 227 -13.01 -9.62 20.79
C ASN A 227 -14.02 -9.40 21.93
N TYR A 228 -13.64 -9.65 23.19
CA TYR A 228 -14.60 -9.41 24.27
C TYR A 228 -14.97 -7.92 24.44
N GLY A 229 -16.18 -7.59 24.92
CA GLY A 229 -16.82 -6.28 24.83
C GLY A 229 -18.13 -6.26 24.03
N ALA A 230 -18.47 -5.11 23.44
CA ALA A 230 -19.25 -5.10 22.21
C ALA A 230 -18.18 -4.92 21.12
N PRO A 231 -18.09 -5.80 20.10
CA PRO A 231 -18.95 -6.92 19.75
C PRO A 231 -18.38 -8.23 20.32
N GLY A 232 -18.80 -8.63 21.52
CA GLY A 232 -18.61 -9.98 22.09
C GLY A 232 -18.52 -10.04 23.63
N SER A 233 -19.48 -10.57 24.40
CA SER A 233 -19.36 -10.83 25.87
C SER A 233 -18.88 -9.69 26.84
N PHE A 234 -19.69 -9.40 27.86
CA PHE A 234 -19.50 -8.30 28.82
C PHE A 234 -18.46 -8.53 29.95
N GLN A 235 -17.45 -9.39 29.81
CA GLN A 235 -16.64 -9.78 30.97
C GLN A 235 -15.15 -9.39 30.90
N ASN A 236 -14.29 -10.09 30.14
CA ASN A 236 -12.82 -9.88 29.96
C ASN A 236 -12.11 -11.23 29.71
N THR A 237 -10.77 -11.26 29.71
CA THR A 237 -9.95 -12.48 29.60
C THR A 237 -10.39 -13.56 30.58
N TRP A 238 -10.86 -13.22 31.78
CA TRP A 238 -11.34 -14.23 32.75
C TRP A 238 -12.49 -15.08 32.20
N SER A 239 -13.35 -14.50 31.37
CA SER A 239 -14.44 -15.25 30.74
C SER A 239 -13.97 -16.04 29.54
N GLU A 240 -13.11 -15.43 28.73
CA GLU A 240 -12.55 -16.08 27.54
C GLU A 240 -11.92 -17.41 27.93
N VAL A 241 -11.04 -17.43 28.91
CA VAL A 241 -10.32 -18.66 29.31
C VAL A 241 -10.98 -19.40 30.47
N GLY A 242 -12.18 -18.99 30.87
CA GLY A 242 -12.87 -19.45 32.08
C GLY A 242 -13.25 -20.93 32.06
N ASP A 243 -13.40 -21.51 30.86
CA ASP A 243 -13.67 -22.93 30.67
C ASP A 243 -12.42 -23.77 30.34
N GLY A 244 -11.25 -23.14 30.32
CA GLY A 244 -9.97 -23.74 29.96
C GLY A 244 -9.67 -23.75 28.45
N THR A 245 -10.52 -23.12 27.63
CA THR A 245 -10.35 -22.97 26.18
C THR A 245 -10.24 -21.49 25.86
N LEU A 246 -9.36 -21.14 24.93
CA LEU A 246 -9.31 -19.84 24.28
C LEU A 246 -10.08 -20.00 22.96
N ASP A 247 -11.28 -19.43 22.90
CA ASP A 247 -12.25 -19.61 21.83
C ASP A 247 -11.97 -18.70 20.63
N TYR A 248 -11.54 -17.46 20.90
CA TYR A 248 -11.28 -16.47 19.88
C TYR A 248 -10.06 -16.83 19.02
N HIS A 249 -10.24 -16.59 17.73
CA HIS A 249 -9.19 -16.60 16.72
C HIS A 249 -9.57 -15.61 15.63
N PHE A 250 -8.56 -15.06 14.96
CA PHE A 250 -8.74 -14.21 13.79
C PHE A 250 -8.06 -14.85 12.58
N GLU A 251 -8.46 -14.43 11.40
CA GLU A 251 -8.01 -14.98 10.12
C GLU A 251 -7.24 -13.92 9.33
N ILE A 252 -6.11 -14.28 8.72
CA ILE A 252 -5.35 -13.36 7.85
C ILE A 252 -5.14 -13.99 6.47
N TRP A 253 -5.42 -13.19 5.45
CA TRP A 253 -5.21 -13.55 4.06
C TRP A 253 -3.90 -12.94 3.54
N PHE A 254 -2.87 -13.78 3.46
CA PHE A 254 -1.57 -13.41 2.87
C PHE A 254 -1.47 -13.78 1.38
N SER A 255 -2.36 -14.61 0.85
CA SER A 255 -2.24 -15.15 -0.52
C SER A 255 -2.75 -14.22 -1.62
N LEU A 256 -3.39 -13.11 -1.25
CA LEU A 256 -4.07 -12.22 -2.19
C LEU A 256 -3.14 -11.10 -2.70
N ASP A 257 -2.05 -10.86 -1.99
CA ASP A 257 -1.07 -9.86 -2.35
C ASP A 257 0.19 -10.48 -2.97
N ALA A 258 0.75 -9.80 -3.97
CA ALA A 258 1.96 -10.26 -4.65
C ALA A 258 3.20 -10.31 -3.75
N SER A 259 3.27 -9.47 -2.70
CA SER A 259 4.31 -9.49 -1.65
C SER A 259 3.82 -10.17 -0.36
N SER A 260 2.71 -10.89 -0.44
CA SER A 260 2.15 -11.69 0.66
C SER A 260 1.85 -10.89 1.93
N GLN A 261 1.44 -9.63 1.78
CA GLN A 261 0.98 -8.78 2.87
C GLN A 261 -0.46 -9.15 3.29
N PRO A 262 -0.85 -8.94 4.57
CA PRO A 262 -2.25 -8.97 5.00
C PRO A 262 -3.14 -8.17 4.04
N SER A 263 -4.15 -8.81 3.49
CA SER A 263 -5.04 -8.22 2.48
C SER A 263 -6.44 -8.77 2.63
N PRO A 264 -7.51 -7.98 2.47
CA PRO A 264 -8.82 -8.49 2.76
C PRO A 264 -9.41 -9.27 1.57
N PRO A 265 -10.15 -10.37 1.83
CA PRO A 265 -10.70 -11.26 0.81
C PRO A 265 -11.83 -10.63 0.00
N LEU A 266 -12.53 -9.68 0.62
CA LEU A 266 -13.60 -8.90 0.03
C LEU A 266 -13.28 -7.42 0.20
N VAL A 267 -13.84 -6.61 -0.69
CA VAL A 267 -13.80 -5.15 -0.59
C VAL A 267 -15.11 -4.50 -1.00
N ILE A 268 -15.40 -3.34 -0.43
CA ILE A 268 -16.41 -2.41 -0.92
C ILE A 268 -15.97 -1.92 -2.30
N ASN A 269 -16.72 -2.29 -3.33
CA ASN A 269 -16.38 -2.02 -4.71
C ASN A 269 -17.03 -0.74 -5.22
N GLU A 270 -18.29 -0.50 -4.90
CA GLU A 270 -19.00 0.68 -5.37
C GLU A 270 -20.06 1.07 -4.34
N VAL A 271 -20.21 2.36 -4.05
CA VAL A 271 -21.20 2.87 -3.11
C VAL A 271 -21.91 4.09 -3.71
N LEU A 272 -23.23 4.03 -3.75
CA LEU A 272 -24.08 5.20 -4.00
C LEU A 272 -24.66 5.63 -2.66
N TYR A 273 -24.15 6.74 -2.14
CA TYR A 273 -24.53 7.28 -0.84
C TYR A 273 -25.34 8.59 -0.91
N ASP A 274 -25.35 9.28 -2.06
CA ASP A 274 -26.06 10.55 -2.27
C ASP A 274 -27.10 10.35 -3.39
N GLY A 275 -28.20 9.67 -3.07
CA GLY A 275 -29.27 9.33 -4.00
C GLY A 275 -30.35 10.41 -4.13
N ALA A 276 -31.14 10.36 -5.20
CA ALA A 276 -32.28 11.28 -5.34
C ALA A 276 -33.36 11.10 -4.24
N SER A 277 -33.47 9.89 -3.66
CA SER A 277 -34.41 9.54 -2.60
C SER A 277 -33.69 8.89 -1.43
N GLU A 278 -33.64 9.57 -0.29
CA GLU A 278 -32.82 9.11 0.84
C GLU A 278 -33.61 8.40 1.94
N PRO A 279 -33.09 7.28 2.49
CA PRO A 279 -31.93 6.50 2.03
C PRO A 279 -32.29 5.46 0.94
N GLN A 280 -33.47 5.53 0.31
CA GLN A 280 -34.00 4.40 -0.47
C GLN A 280 -33.25 4.12 -1.78
N ASP A 281 -32.59 5.11 -2.36
CA ASP A 281 -31.76 4.97 -3.56
C ASP A 281 -30.33 4.51 -3.23
N GLU A 282 -29.92 4.50 -1.96
CA GLU A 282 -28.58 4.08 -1.54
C GLU A 282 -28.36 2.58 -1.76
N TRP A 283 -27.13 2.22 -2.11
CA TRP A 283 -26.69 0.83 -2.22
C TRP A 283 -25.18 0.71 -2.11
N ILE A 284 -24.76 -0.50 -1.75
CA ILE A 284 -23.38 -0.88 -1.50
C ILE A 284 -23.07 -2.12 -2.34
N GLU A 285 -21.93 -2.13 -2.99
CA GLU A 285 -21.44 -3.27 -3.76
C GLU A 285 -20.17 -3.81 -3.13
N VAL A 286 -20.04 -5.14 -3.07
CA VAL A 286 -18.86 -5.83 -2.52
C VAL A 286 -18.27 -6.73 -3.60
N PHE A 287 -16.95 -6.64 -3.82
CA PHE A 287 -16.20 -7.43 -4.80
C PHE A 287 -15.38 -8.54 -4.15
N ASN A 288 -15.31 -9.69 -4.82
CA ASN A 288 -14.53 -10.85 -4.42
C ASN A 288 -13.09 -10.82 -4.94
N ARG A 289 -12.11 -10.63 -4.05
CA ARG A 289 -10.66 -10.60 -4.37
C ARG A 289 -9.96 -11.95 -4.23
N THR A 290 -10.68 -12.99 -3.81
CA THR A 290 -10.05 -14.25 -3.42
C THR A 290 -9.49 -15.06 -4.60
N GLY A 291 -9.90 -14.74 -5.83
CA GLY A 291 -9.64 -15.57 -7.00
C GLY A 291 -10.33 -16.94 -6.93
N GLN A 292 -11.33 -17.10 -6.04
CA GLN A 292 -12.12 -18.31 -5.87
C GLN A 292 -13.54 -18.11 -6.40
N ASP A 293 -14.08 -19.14 -7.03
CA ASP A 293 -15.50 -19.21 -7.40
C ASP A 293 -16.33 -19.80 -6.25
N ASN A 294 -17.58 -19.35 -6.09
CA ASN A 294 -18.47 -19.70 -4.98
C ASN A 294 -17.86 -19.40 -3.59
N PHE A 295 -17.21 -18.25 -3.43
CA PHE A 295 -16.69 -17.81 -2.14
C PHE A 295 -17.84 -17.50 -1.18
N SER A 296 -17.78 -18.03 0.04
CA SER A 296 -18.87 -17.93 1.02
C SER A 296 -18.98 -16.52 1.60
N LEU A 297 -20.20 -15.99 1.70
CA LEU A 297 -20.49 -14.74 2.41
C LEU A 297 -20.92 -14.96 3.88
N ASP A 298 -21.03 -16.22 4.32
CA ASP A 298 -21.43 -16.57 5.69
C ASP A 298 -20.56 -15.87 6.73
N GLY A 299 -21.21 -15.10 7.60
CA GLY A 299 -20.54 -14.41 8.70
C GLY A 299 -19.88 -13.08 8.31
N PHE A 300 -19.84 -12.68 7.04
CA PHE A 300 -19.44 -11.31 6.70
C PHE A 300 -20.54 -10.31 7.07
N LYS A 301 -20.15 -9.09 7.44
CA LYS A 301 -21.06 -8.00 7.79
C LYS A 301 -20.62 -6.69 7.14
N LEU A 302 -21.56 -5.76 6.95
CA LEU A 302 -21.29 -4.41 6.46
C LEU A 302 -22.18 -3.40 7.17
N GLY A 303 -21.71 -2.16 7.30
CA GLY A 303 -22.47 -1.09 7.93
C GLY A 303 -21.64 0.15 8.22
N ASP A 304 -22.30 1.18 8.71
CA ASP A 304 -21.76 2.51 8.98
C ASP A 304 -21.31 2.70 10.44
N GLU A 305 -21.71 1.82 11.36
CA GLU A 305 -21.29 1.91 12.75
C GLU A 305 -19.81 1.54 12.95
N GLU A 306 -18.98 2.55 13.20
CA GLU A 306 -17.55 2.45 13.45
C GLU A 306 -17.21 1.96 14.86
N THR A 307 -18.14 2.12 15.80
CA THR A 307 -17.95 1.77 17.20
C THR A 307 -18.90 0.64 17.60
N PRO A 308 -18.38 -0.56 17.85
CA PRO A 308 -19.17 -1.61 18.48
C PRO A 308 -19.94 -1.13 19.73
N GLY A 309 -21.25 -1.37 19.74
CA GLY A 309 -22.18 -0.90 20.75
C GLY A 309 -22.74 0.52 20.52
N GLY A 310 -22.44 1.14 19.37
CA GLY A 310 -22.93 2.46 18.99
C GLY A 310 -24.41 2.48 18.56
N THR A 311 -24.77 3.45 17.72
CA THR A 311 -26.15 3.78 17.37
C THR A 311 -26.50 3.72 15.88
N GLU A 312 -25.52 3.57 15.00
CA GLU A 312 -25.62 3.37 13.55
C GLU A 312 -25.70 1.88 13.20
N GLY A 313 -25.82 1.52 11.93
CA GLY A 313 -26.13 0.16 11.50
C GLY A 313 -24.93 -0.76 11.31
N MET A 314 -25.17 -2.04 11.54
CA MET A 314 -24.31 -3.13 11.06
C MET A 314 -25.21 -4.30 10.70
N VAL A 315 -25.07 -4.84 9.49
CA VAL A 315 -25.91 -5.93 8.97
C VAL A 315 -25.06 -7.08 8.43
N ALA A 316 -25.50 -8.30 8.63
CA ALA A 316 -24.82 -9.53 8.22
C ALA A 316 -25.46 -10.14 6.96
N PHE A 317 -24.63 -10.72 6.11
CA PHE A 317 -25.11 -11.49 4.96
C PHE A 317 -25.90 -12.73 5.42
N PRO A 318 -26.99 -13.10 4.71
CA PRO A 318 -27.74 -14.30 5.02
C PRO A 318 -26.94 -15.57 4.70
N LEU A 319 -27.00 -16.56 5.61
CA LEU A 319 -26.27 -17.82 5.48
C LEU A 319 -26.59 -18.59 4.18
N GLY A 320 -25.60 -19.29 3.65
CA GLY A 320 -25.67 -20.14 2.47
C GLY A 320 -25.51 -19.40 1.14
N HIS A 321 -25.11 -18.12 1.16
CA HIS A 321 -24.88 -17.33 -0.05
C HIS A 321 -23.40 -17.25 -0.39
N THR A 322 -23.14 -17.10 -1.68
CA THR A 322 -21.77 -17.08 -2.22
C THR A 322 -21.64 -16.01 -3.29
N ILE A 323 -20.42 -15.48 -3.44
CA ILE A 323 -20.01 -14.59 -4.52
C ILE A 323 -19.12 -15.34 -5.52
N GLY A 324 -19.31 -15.06 -6.81
CA GLY A 324 -18.56 -15.69 -7.89
C GLY A 324 -17.11 -15.23 -7.98
N LEU A 325 -16.30 -15.92 -8.78
CA LEU A 325 -14.95 -15.48 -9.11
C LEU A 325 -14.99 -14.13 -9.83
N ASP A 326 -14.19 -13.17 -9.35
CA ASP A 326 -14.08 -11.82 -9.92
C ASP A 326 -15.45 -11.16 -10.13
N ASP A 327 -16.37 -11.41 -9.20
CA ASP A 327 -17.76 -10.99 -9.25
C ASP A 327 -18.08 -10.03 -8.10
N VAL A 328 -19.24 -9.40 -8.20
CA VAL A 328 -19.77 -8.46 -7.20
C VAL A 328 -21.11 -8.94 -6.65
N VAL A 329 -21.46 -8.49 -5.46
CA VAL A 329 -22.83 -8.53 -4.94
C VAL A 329 -23.31 -7.13 -4.58
N VAL A 330 -24.57 -6.84 -4.88
CA VAL A 330 -25.21 -5.55 -4.60
C VAL A 330 -26.16 -5.68 -3.42
N VAL A 331 -25.94 -4.84 -2.41
CA VAL A 331 -26.77 -4.68 -1.21
C VAL A 331 -27.47 -3.32 -1.29
N ALA A 332 -28.75 -3.32 -1.65
CA ALA A 332 -29.54 -2.10 -1.73
C ALA A 332 -30.13 -1.73 -0.37
N ASN A 333 -30.29 -0.44 -0.09
CA ASN A 333 -31.10 -0.02 1.06
C ASN A 333 -32.54 -0.49 0.89
N ASN A 334 -33.13 -0.26 -0.28
CA ASN A 334 -34.48 -0.72 -0.64
C ASN A 334 -34.50 -1.37 -2.03
N GLY A 335 -34.76 -2.67 -2.12
CA GLY A 335 -34.71 -3.41 -3.38
C GLY A 335 -35.78 -2.98 -4.39
N ALA A 336 -36.95 -2.53 -3.94
CA ALA A 336 -38.02 -2.06 -4.84
C ALA A 336 -37.66 -0.74 -5.53
N THR A 337 -37.07 0.19 -4.77
CA THR A 337 -36.53 1.45 -5.31
C THR A 337 -35.36 1.19 -6.24
N PHE A 338 -34.41 0.33 -5.83
CA PHE A 338 -33.28 -0.08 -6.66
C PHE A 338 -33.73 -0.63 -8.02
N VAL A 339 -34.72 -1.53 -8.05
CA VAL A 339 -35.26 -2.09 -9.30
C VAL A 339 -35.88 -1.00 -10.19
N ALA A 340 -36.54 0.00 -9.60
CA ALA A 340 -37.13 1.10 -10.35
C ALA A 340 -36.06 2.00 -11.00
N SER A 341 -34.94 2.22 -10.32
CA SER A 341 -33.82 3.06 -10.77
C SER A 341 -32.89 2.32 -11.75
N ASN A 342 -32.58 1.05 -11.49
CA ASN A 342 -31.54 0.30 -12.21
C ASN A 342 -32.09 -0.77 -13.19
N GLY A 343 -33.36 -1.16 -13.06
CA GLY A 343 -34.03 -2.09 -13.99
C GLY A 343 -33.70 -3.57 -13.78
N PHE A 344 -32.98 -3.94 -12.72
CA PHE A 344 -32.71 -5.31 -12.30
C PHE A 344 -32.80 -5.45 -10.77
N VAL A 345 -32.84 -6.70 -10.28
CA VAL A 345 -33.01 -7.03 -8.86
C VAL A 345 -31.63 -7.10 -8.20
N PRO A 346 -31.40 -6.43 -7.05
CA PRO A 346 -30.13 -6.54 -6.33
C PRO A 346 -30.01 -7.92 -5.66
N ASP A 347 -28.81 -8.28 -5.22
CA ASP A 347 -28.56 -9.56 -4.56
C ASP A 347 -29.14 -9.59 -3.14
N PHE A 348 -29.06 -8.46 -2.43
CA PHE A 348 -29.56 -8.31 -1.07
C PHE A 348 -30.24 -6.95 -0.85
N GLU A 349 -31.10 -6.86 0.18
CA GLU A 349 -31.66 -5.60 0.65
C GLU A 349 -31.55 -5.43 2.18
N ILE A 350 -31.44 -4.18 2.64
CA ILE A 350 -31.38 -3.85 4.08
C ILE A 350 -32.79 -3.66 4.65
N ALA A 351 -33.64 -2.88 3.97
CA ALA A 351 -35.04 -2.70 4.36
C ALA A 351 -35.92 -3.74 3.66
N ASP A 352 -36.64 -4.55 4.45
CA ASP A 352 -37.62 -5.53 3.95
C ASP A 352 -38.66 -4.85 3.04
N ALA A 353 -38.48 -5.03 1.73
CA ALA A 353 -39.31 -4.43 0.69
C ALA A 353 -39.85 -5.46 -0.32
N GLY A 354 -39.54 -6.75 -0.18
CA GLY A 354 -40.35 -7.81 -0.75
C GLY A 354 -39.65 -9.13 -1.05
N ALA A 355 -39.06 -9.25 -2.24
CA ALA A 355 -38.63 -10.53 -2.82
C ALA A 355 -37.11 -10.70 -2.91
N VAL A 356 -36.36 -9.68 -2.52
CA VAL A 356 -34.89 -9.71 -2.43
C VAL A 356 -34.53 -10.36 -1.10
N PRO A 357 -33.47 -11.19 -1.02
CA PRO A 357 -32.95 -11.67 0.25
C PRO A 357 -32.56 -10.52 1.19
N ASP A 358 -33.08 -10.55 2.42
CA ASP A 358 -32.75 -9.54 3.43
C ASP A 358 -31.36 -9.78 4.04
N MET A 359 -30.64 -8.69 4.28
CA MET A 359 -29.55 -8.64 5.26
C MET A 359 -30.14 -8.72 6.68
N PHE A 360 -29.36 -9.20 7.65
CA PHE A 360 -29.81 -9.33 9.03
C PHE A 360 -29.12 -8.33 9.96
N ASP A 361 -29.87 -7.63 10.81
CA ASP A 361 -29.29 -6.77 11.85
C ASP A 361 -28.27 -7.54 12.70
N TYR A 362 -27.02 -7.07 12.73
CA TYR A 362 -25.97 -7.64 13.55
C TYR A 362 -25.97 -7.02 14.95
N ALA A 363 -26.96 -7.44 15.75
CA ALA A 363 -27.24 -6.87 17.07
C ALA A 363 -26.09 -6.95 18.09
N ALA A 364 -25.10 -7.82 17.86
CA ALA A 364 -23.89 -7.89 18.69
C ALA A 364 -22.98 -6.66 18.50
N TRP A 365 -22.97 -6.08 17.29
CA TRP A 365 -22.26 -4.86 16.96
C TRP A 365 -23.12 -3.62 17.18
N SER A 366 -24.35 -3.60 16.64
CA SER A 366 -25.28 -2.50 16.89
C SER A 366 -26.69 -3.03 17.13
N ALA A 367 -27.16 -2.91 18.37
CA ALA A 367 -28.43 -3.51 18.79
C ALA A 367 -29.67 -2.75 18.30
N THR A 368 -29.53 -1.49 17.91
CA THR A 368 -30.68 -0.61 17.59
C THR A 368 -30.49 0.28 16.37
N GLY A 369 -29.31 0.28 15.77
CA GLY A 369 -29.04 1.13 14.62
C GLY A 369 -29.52 0.53 13.31
N SER A 370 -29.43 1.34 12.26
CA SER A 370 -29.77 0.99 10.88
C SER A 370 -28.78 1.66 9.97
N VAL A 371 -28.35 0.99 8.90
CA VAL A 371 -27.39 1.56 7.95
C VAL A 371 -28.04 2.73 7.20
N GLN A 372 -27.47 3.92 7.34
CA GLN A 372 -27.93 5.17 6.71
C GLN A 372 -26.72 6.01 6.31
N LEU A 373 -26.38 6.00 5.02
CA LEU A 373 -25.17 6.64 4.53
C LEU A 373 -25.38 8.16 4.42
N ALA A 374 -24.70 8.95 5.23
CA ALA A 374 -24.91 10.39 5.24
C ALA A 374 -24.30 11.10 4.02
N ASN A 375 -25.08 11.89 3.28
CA ASN A 375 -24.60 12.64 2.09
C ASN A 375 -23.45 13.61 2.40
N GLY A 376 -23.37 14.10 3.64
CA GLY A 376 -22.30 15.01 4.09
C GLY A 376 -20.97 14.31 4.41
N GLY A 377 -20.98 12.97 4.43
CA GLY A 377 -19.84 12.12 4.66
C GLY A 377 -20.01 11.17 5.83
N ASP A 378 -19.47 9.97 5.65
CA ASP A 378 -19.65 8.82 6.50
C ASP A 378 -18.50 7.82 6.32
N GLN A 379 -18.53 6.76 7.11
CA GLN A 379 -17.68 5.58 6.97
C GLN A 379 -18.54 4.36 6.69
N LEU A 380 -18.06 3.48 5.82
CA LEU A 380 -18.67 2.20 5.53
C LEU A 380 -17.63 1.12 5.79
N LEU A 381 -17.95 0.20 6.69
CA LEU A 381 -17.08 -0.87 7.14
C LEU A 381 -17.54 -2.19 6.54
N LEU A 382 -16.56 -3.05 6.24
CA LEU A 382 -16.76 -4.46 5.90
C LEU A 382 -16.02 -5.31 6.94
N LEU A 383 -16.74 -6.27 7.53
CA LEU A 383 -16.25 -7.13 8.60
C LEU A 383 -16.22 -8.58 8.14
N ASP A 384 -15.20 -9.31 8.59
CA ASP A 384 -15.08 -10.74 8.39
C ASP A 384 -15.93 -11.55 9.42
N PRO A 385 -15.94 -12.89 9.33
CA PRO A 385 -16.63 -13.75 10.30
C PRO A 385 -16.14 -13.62 11.75
N CYS A 386 -14.91 -13.17 11.97
CA CYS A 386 -14.28 -12.97 13.27
C CYS A 386 -14.52 -11.55 13.84
N ASP A 387 -15.28 -10.70 13.14
CA ASP A 387 -15.50 -9.28 13.47
C ASP A 387 -14.24 -8.41 13.29
N THR A 388 -13.25 -8.88 12.52
CA THR A 388 -12.15 -8.03 12.04
C THR A 388 -12.70 -7.05 11.01
N VAL A 389 -12.39 -5.75 11.15
CA VAL A 389 -12.66 -4.77 10.09
C VAL A 389 -11.65 -4.98 8.98
N ILE A 390 -12.11 -5.46 7.82
CA ILE A 390 -11.23 -5.87 6.73
C ILE A 390 -11.14 -4.83 5.61
N ASP A 391 -12.12 -3.96 5.45
CA ASP A 391 -12.09 -2.85 4.50
C ASP A 391 -12.95 -1.70 5.02
N VAL A 392 -12.55 -0.47 4.73
CA VAL A 392 -13.27 0.74 5.13
C VAL A 392 -13.25 1.75 3.99
N VAL A 393 -14.43 2.27 3.65
CA VAL A 393 -14.57 3.40 2.73
C VAL A 393 -15.03 4.61 3.51
N THR A 394 -14.26 5.69 3.45
CA THR A 394 -14.66 6.97 4.07
C THR A 394 -14.80 8.04 3.00
N TYR A 395 -15.71 8.98 3.20
CA TYR A 395 -15.96 10.10 2.29
C TYR A 395 -16.51 11.31 3.07
N GLY A 396 -16.42 12.51 2.49
CA GLY A 396 -16.88 13.75 3.13
C GLY A 396 -16.31 13.95 4.55
N SER A 397 -17.18 14.09 5.55
CA SER A 397 -16.82 14.17 6.98
C SER A 397 -16.52 12.85 7.70
N GLY A 398 -16.71 11.70 7.06
CA GLY A 398 -16.43 10.38 7.66
C GLY A 398 -14.94 10.19 7.93
N ALA A 399 -14.60 9.39 8.95
CA ALA A 399 -13.21 9.19 9.34
C ALA A 399 -12.98 7.83 9.99
N TRP A 400 -11.87 7.20 9.60
CA TRP A 400 -11.36 5.98 10.23
C TRP A 400 -9.83 6.08 10.38
N PRO A 401 -9.23 5.62 11.50
CA PRO A 401 -7.78 5.70 11.68
C PRO A 401 -7.01 5.02 10.55
N GLY A 402 -6.08 5.77 9.94
CA GLY A 402 -5.24 5.26 8.84
C GLY A 402 -5.86 5.38 7.45
N VAL A 403 -7.17 5.67 7.36
CA VAL A 403 -7.87 5.77 6.07
C VAL A 403 -7.98 7.23 5.62
N THR A 404 -7.56 7.51 4.39
CA THR A 404 -7.80 8.80 3.73
C THR A 404 -9.17 8.78 3.06
N ALA A 405 -9.97 9.83 3.27
CA ALA A 405 -11.31 9.94 2.69
C ALA A 405 -11.28 10.14 1.18
N GLY A 406 -12.23 9.51 0.49
CA GLY A 406 -12.41 9.60 -0.96
C GLY A 406 -12.97 10.96 -1.39
N PRO A 407 -13.00 11.21 -2.70
CA PRO A 407 -13.52 12.46 -3.24
C PRO A 407 -15.03 12.59 -2.96
N ASP A 408 -15.52 13.81 -2.78
CA ASP A 408 -16.96 14.08 -2.78
C ASP A 408 -17.53 13.79 -4.18
N VAL A 409 -18.69 13.13 -4.25
CA VAL A 409 -19.43 12.92 -5.51
C VAL A 409 -20.68 13.79 -5.58
N ALA A 410 -21.25 13.93 -6.78
CA ALA A 410 -22.52 14.63 -6.96
C ALA A 410 -23.73 13.71 -6.74
N GLU A 411 -24.90 14.28 -6.45
CA GLU A 411 -26.16 13.52 -6.35
C GLU A 411 -26.38 12.58 -7.55
N ASN A 412 -26.65 11.30 -7.25
CA ASN A 412 -26.76 10.15 -8.16
C ASN A 412 -25.46 9.68 -8.83
N HIS A 413 -24.31 10.15 -8.37
CA HIS A 413 -23.03 9.51 -8.66
C HIS A 413 -22.70 8.48 -7.58
N SER A 414 -21.76 7.59 -7.87
CA SER A 414 -21.22 6.62 -6.91
C SER A 414 -19.71 6.80 -6.74
N LEU A 415 -19.17 6.32 -5.63
CA LEU A 415 -17.75 6.08 -5.46
C LEU A 415 -17.45 4.63 -5.83
N GLU A 416 -16.60 4.38 -6.81
CA GLU A 416 -16.21 3.03 -7.24
C GLU A 416 -14.71 2.80 -7.05
N ARG A 417 -14.31 1.60 -6.64
CA ARG A 417 -12.95 1.02 -6.66
C ARG A 417 -12.81 0.14 -7.90
N PRO A 418 -12.30 0.64 -9.04
CA PRO A 418 -12.20 -0.16 -10.26
C PRO A 418 -11.20 -1.30 -10.09
N GLN A 419 -11.46 -2.49 -10.60
CA GLN A 419 -10.60 -3.66 -10.38
C GLN A 419 -9.49 -3.79 -11.41
N ALA A 420 -8.31 -4.35 -11.11
CA ALA A 420 -7.86 -4.83 -9.81
C ALA A 420 -7.05 -3.73 -9.08
N ARG A 421 -7.66 -2.56 -8.82
CA ARG A 421 -6.97 -1.53 -8.05
C ARG A 421 -6.64 -2.07 -6.66
N PRO A 422 -5.43 -1.76 -6.14
CA PRO A 422 -5.11 -2.04 -4.76
C PRO A 422 -6.10 -1.39 -3.80
N ASP A 423 -6.11 -1.90 -2.59
CA ASP A 423 -6.73 -1.25 -1.45
C ASP A 423 -5.59 -0.83 -0.54
N SER A 424 -5.38 0.46 -0.44
CA SER A 424 -4.21 1.10 0.15
C SER A 424 -4.56 1.95 1.35
N ASP A 425 -5.79 1.80 1.86
CA ASP A 425 -6.44 2.66 2.86
C ASP A 425 -6.41 4.14 2.45
N ASP A 426 -6.39 4.43 1.16
CA ASP A 426 -6.45 5.77 0.62
C ASP A 426 -7.61 5.85 -0.35
N CYS A 427 -8.81 6.15 0.14
CA CYS A 427 -10.01 6.22 -0.70
C CYS A 427 -9.91 7.32 -1.77
N ASP A 428 -9.06 8.35 -1.60
CA ASP A 428 -8.83 9.37 -2.65
C ASP A 428 -8.06 8.77 -3.84
N ALA A 429 -7.14 7.83 -3.56
CA ALA A 429 -6.42 7.07 -4.58
C ALA A 429 -7.19 5.84 -5.08
N ASP A 430 -7.94 5.19 -4.19
CA ASP A 430 -8.56 3.88 -4.42
C ASP A 430 -9.95 4.01 -5.04
N MET A 431 -10.70 5.07 -4.73
CA MET A 431 -12.05 5.30 -5.28
C MET A 431 -12.04 6.32 -6.41
N VAL A 432 -13.07 6.29 -7.25
CA VAL A 432 -13.33 7.27 -8.32
C VAL A 432 -14.78 7.69 -8.32
N ASP A 433 -15.03 8.98 -8.56
CA ASP A 433 -16.36 9.50 -8.85
C ASP A 433 -16.91 8.93 -10.17
N ARG A 434 -18.03 8.21 -10.09
CA ARG A 434 -18.76 7.65 -11.22
C ARG A 434 -20.04 8.42 -11.47
N ALA A 435 -19.99 9.28 -12.49
CA ALA A 435 -21.14 10.02 -12.98
C ALA A 435 -22.29 9.15 -13.54
N VAL A 436 -21.99 7.91 -13.90
CA VAL A 436 -22.99 6.89 -14.24
C VAL A 436 -22.64 5.66 -13.42
N PRO A 437 -23.33 5.43 -12.29
CA PRO A 437 -23.08 4.26 -11.45
C PRO A 437 -23.27 2.95 -12.20
N THR A 438 -22.53 1.91 -11.80
CA THR A 438 -22.44 0.62 -12.49
C THR A 438 -22.76 -0.59 -11.61
N PRO A 439 -23.85 -0.58 -10.82
CA PRO A 439 -24.14 -1.67 -9.91
C PRO A 439 -24.27 -3.00 -10.67
N GLY A 440 -23.73 -4.07 -10.08
CA GLY A 440 -23.68 -5.42 -10.63
C GLY A 440 -22.64 -5.61 -11.74
N ALA A 441 -21.73 -4.66 -11.95
CA ALA A 441 -20.72 -4.73 -13.00
C ALA A 441 -19.32 -4.35 -12.49
N VAL A 442 -18.36 -5.24 -12.70
CA VAL A 442 -16.95 -4.95 -12.39
C VAL A 442 -16.33 -4.09 -13.48
N THR A 443 -15.93 -2.87 -13.15
CA THR A 443 -15.10 -2.07 -14.04
C THR A 443 -13.64 -2.47 -13.92
N TRP A 444 -13.05 -2.95 -15.03
CA TRP A 444 -11.64 -3.33 -15.08
C TRP A 444 -10.75 -2.20 -15.57
N LEU A 445 -9.70 -1.89 -14.82
CA LEU A 445 -8.63 -0.98 -15.18
C LEU A 445 -7.84 -1.52 -16.38
N LEU A 446 -7.52 -0.59 -17.27
CA LEU A 446 -6.79 -0.80 -18.49
C LEU A 446 -5.29 -0.92 -18.18
N ALA A 447 -4.66 -1.96 -18.74
CA ALA A 447 -3.23 -2.17 -18.63
C ALA A 447 -2.42 -1.11 -19.41
N LEU A 448 -1.13 -1.00 -19.12
CA LEU A 448 -0.20 -0.15 -19.87
C LEU A 448 -0.28 -0.41 -21.38
N GLY A 449 -0.28 0.65 -22.18
CA GLY A 449 -0.39 0.60 -23.64
C GLY A 449 -1.81 0.46 -24.18
N ALA A 450 -2.82 0.22 -23.32
CA ALA A 450 -4.23 0.23 -23.72
C ALA A 450 -4.71 1.66 -24.01
N GLY A 451 -5.71 1.80 -24.90
CA GLY A 451 -6.29 3.10 -25.21
C GLY A 451 -7.24 3.58 -24.11
N CYS A 452 -7.12 4.83 -23.70
CA CYS A 452 -7.91 5.45 -22.64
C CYS A 452 -8.44 6.83 -23.05
N SER A 453 -9.51 7.25 -22.40
CA SER A 453 -10.05 8.61 -22.44
C SER A 453 -9.66 9.40 -21.19
N GLU A 454 -9.65 8.74 -20.04
CA GLU A 454 -9.43 9.38 -18.74
C GLU A 454 -8.39 8.59 -17.93
N ALA A 455 -7.66 9.29 -17.05
CA ALA A 455 -6.64 8.70 -16.18
C ALA A 455 -7.19 7.58 -15.29
N VAL A 456 -8.42 7.74 -14.80
CA VAL A 456 -9.11 6.79 -13.91
C VAL A 456 -9.35 5.43 -14.55
N GLU A 457 -9.31 5.32 -15.87
CA GLU A 457 -9.48 4.04 -16.58
C GLU A 457 -8.19 3.21 -16.57
N CYS A 458 -7.03 3.82 -16.31
CA CYS A 458 -5.74 3.16 -16.39
C CYS A 458 -5.30 2.62 -15.03
N LEU A 459 -4.75 1.41 -15.01
CA LEU A 459 -4.20 0.80 -13.79
C LEU A 459 -3.10 1.67 -13.16
N SER A 460 -2.35 2.37 -13.98
CA SER A 460 -1.31 3.31 -13.54
C SER A 460 -1.84 4.65 -13.05
N GLY A 461 -3.12 4.95 -13.24
CA GLY A 461 -3.70 6.27 -13.00
C GLY A 461 -3.27 7.34 -14.03
N PHE A 462 -2.58 6.96 -15.12
CA PHE A 462 -2.12 7.92 -16.13
C PHE A 462 -2.62 7.56 -17.52
N CYS A 463 -3.41 8.46 -18.10
CA CYS A 463 -3.80 8.43 -19.50
C CYS A 463 -3.11 9.58 -20.25
N ALA A 464 -2.09 9.27 -21.05
CA ALA A 464 -1.36 10.26 -21.82
C ALA A 464 -1.42 9.93 -23.32
N SER A 465 -1.70 10.94 -24.14
CA SER A 465 -1.91 10.76 -25.59
C SER A 465 -2.98 9.72 -25.95
N GLY A 466 -3.97 9.52 -25.06
CA GLY A 466 -5.03 8.51 -25.20
C GLY A 466 -4.56 7.06 -24.97
N VAL A 467 -3.45 6.88 -24.25
CA VAL A 467 -2.86 5.58 -23.93
C VAL A 467 -2.56 5.51 -22.43
N CYS A 468 -2.73 4.35 -21.80
CA CYS A 468 -2.36 4.13 -20.41
C CYS A 468 -0.85 4.02 -20.25
N CYS A 469 -0.27 4.86 -19.40
CA CYS A 469 1.17 5.10 -19.33
C CYS A 469 1.72 4.85 -17.94
N GLY A 470 2.99 4.47 -17.81
CA GLY A 470 3.61 4.22 -16.51
C GLY A 470 3.77 5.48 -15.64
N SER A 471 3.63 6.67 -16.24
CA SER A 471 3.64 7.97 -15.58
C SER A 471 2.82 8.98 -16.39
N ALA A 472 2.72 10.22 -15.90
CA ALA A 472 1.91 11.27 -16.51
C ALA A 472 2.31 11.64 -17.96
N CYS A 473 3.55 11.36 -18.37
CA CYS A 473 4.12 11.78 -19.66
C CYS A 473 3.74 13.24 -20.00
N ASP A 474 4.00 14.16 -19.07
CA ASP A 474 3.65 15.58 -19.17
C ASP A 474 4.89 16.49 -19.17
N GLY A 475 6.09 15.91 -19.13
CA GLY A 475 7.34 16.63 -19.17
C GLY A 475 7.65 17.18 -20.56
N ILE A 476 8.43 18.27 -20.58
CA ILE A 476 8.88 18.94 -21.82
C ILE A 476 9.63 17.96 -22.74
N CYS A 477 10.27 16.95 -22.17
CA CYS A 477 11.10 15.98 -22.87
C CYS A 477 10.46 14.61 -23.02
N ASP A 478 9.23 14.38 -22.57
CA ASP A 478 8.59 13.05 -22.58
C ASP A 478 7.07 13.10 -22.63
N ALA A 479 6.51 14.12 -23.29
CA ALA A 479 5.08 14.42 -23.36
C ALA A 479 4.18 13.39 -24.09
N LEU A 480 4.77 12.37 -24.72
CA LEU A 480 4.05 11.39 -25.54
C LEU A 480 4.23 9.99 -24.97
N CYS A 481 3.21 9.17 -25.10
CA CYS A 481 3.24 7.79 -24.65
C CYS A 481 3.09 6.82 -25.82
N ASP A 482 3.89 5.76 -25.82
CA ASP A 482 3.82 4.72 -26.85
C ASP A 482 2.79 3.63 -26.52
N SER A 483 2.56 2.73 -27.49
CA SER A 483 1.66 1.58 -27.33
C SER A 483 2.14 0.52 -26.33
N SER A 484 3.30 0.73 -25.69
CA SER A 484 3.81 -0.13 -24.61
C SER A 484 3.65 0.56 -23.24
N GLY A 485 3.09 1.77 -23.20
CA GLY A 485 2.89 2.56 -21.98
C GLY A 485 4.12 3.31 -21.50
N ASN A 486 5.15 3.51 -22.34
CA ASN A 486 6.35 4.24 -21.97
C ASN A 486 6.31 5.69 -22.48
N CYS A 487 6.72 6.62 -21.64
CA CYS A 487 6.93 8.00 -22.08
C CYS A 487 8.10 8.07 -23.07
N GLN A 488 7.89 8.78 -24.18
CA GLN A 488 8.80 8.80 -25.30
C GLN A 488 9.71 10.02 -25.23
N PRO A 489 11.04 9.84 -25.21
CA PRO A 489 11.95 10.97 -25.15
C PRO A 489 11.81 11.84 -26.40
N VAL A 490 11.72 13.15 -26.20
CA VAL A 490 11.76 14.14 -27.26
C VAL A 490 13.13 14.09 -27.93
N THR A 491 13.14 13.78 -29.21
CA THR A 491 14.36 13.82 -30.02
C THR A 491 14.62 15.25 -30.47
N CYS A 492 15.70 15.86 -29.97
CA CYS A 492 16.09 17.19 -30.41
C CYS A 492 16.73 17.15 -31.80
N PRO A 493 16.53 18.19 -32.63
CA PRO A 493 17.27 18.35 -33.87
C PRO A 493 18.78 18.44 -33.60
N ALA A 494 19.59 18.07 -34.60
CA ALA A 494 21.04 18.29 -34.51
C ALA A 494 21.33 19.80 -34.27
N PRO A 495 22.14 20.16 -33.25
CA PRO A 495 22.43 21.56 -32.92
C PRO A 495 23.06 22.31 -34.09
N ALA A 496 22.48 23.46 -34.46
CA ALA A 496 23.04 24.37 -35.45
C ALA A 496 23.91 25.46 -34.82
N ASN A 497 23.79 25.69 -33.51
CA ASN A 497 24.58 26.63 -32.71
C ASN A 497 24.66 26.17 -31.24
N ASP A 498 25.39 26.91 -30.41
CA ASP A 498 25.62 26.60 -28.98
C ASP A 498 24.36 26.69 -28.09
N CYS A 499 23.29 27.33 -28.57
CA CYS A 499 22.03 27.48 -27.84
C CYS A 499 21.02 26.36 -28.10
N GLN A 500 21.37 25.38 -28.91
CA GLN A 500 20.55 24.20 -29.20
C GLN A 500 21.21 22.96 -28.59
N LEU A 501 20.40 22.14 -27.93
CA LEU A 501 20.89 20.94 -27.25
C LEU A 501 20.70 19.70 -28.13
N ALA A 502 21.67 18.79 -28.10
CA ALA A 502 21.57 17.51 -28.82
C ALA A 502 20.62 16.52 -28.13
N ASP A 503 20.54 16.62 -26.79
CA ASP A 503 19.66 15.86 -25.94
C ASP A 503 18.69 16.82 -25.24
N CYS A 504 17.45 16.40 -25.03
CA CYS A 504 16.45 17.23 -24.39
C CYS A 504 16.75 17.40 -22.90
N ASP A 505 16.82 18.65 -22.44
CA ASP A 505 16.99 18.99 -21.03
C ASP A 505 15.61 19.08 -20.34
N PRO A 506 15.35 18.38 -19.23
CA PRO A 506 14.04 18.38 -18.58
C PRO A 506 13.51 19.75 -18.16
N ALA A 507 14.38 20.75 -17.94
CA ALA A 507 13.99 22.09 -17.51
C ALA A 507 13.79 23.07 -18.68
N SER A 508 14.53 22.89 -19.78
CA SER A 508 14.62 23.86 -20.89
C SER A 508 14.31 23.29 -22.29
N GLY A 509 14.07 21.98 -22.39
CA GLY A 509 13.76 21.29 -23.63
C GLY A 509 14.99 21.19 -24.54
N CYS A 510 14.80 21.41 -25.84
CA CYS A 510 15.88 21.34 -26.83
C CYS A 510 16.72 22.63 -26.95
N ASN A 511 16.55 23.60 -26.04
CA ASN A 511 17.25 24.88 -26.08
C ASN A 511 18.02 25.10 -24.77
N ALA A 512 19.21 25.70 -24.85
CA ALA A 512 19.94 26.14 -23.67
C ALA A 512 19.17 27.25 -22.92
N ALA A 513 19.27 27.25 -21.58
CA ALA A 513 18.65 28.27 -20.73
C ALA A 513 19.10 29.70 -21.09
N ALA A 514 18.21 30.67 -20.88
CA ALA A 514 18.52 32.07 -21.14
C ALA A 514 19.72 32.56 -20.28
N GLY A 515 20.68 33.23 -20.91
CA GLY A 515 21.90 33.72 -20.25
C GLY A 515 23.10 32.78 -20.30
N VAL A 516 22.96 31.56 -20.85
CA VAL A 516 24.10 30.69 -21.16
C VAL A 516 24.97 31.37 -22.23
N SER A 517 26.29 31.40 -22.02
CA SER A 517 27.23 31.97 -22.99
C SER A 517 27.23 31.19 -24.29
N CYS A 518 27.26 31.90 -25.41
CA CYS A 518 27.32 31.32 -26.75
C CYS A 518 28.18 32.21 -27.66
N ASP A 519 28.45 31.76 -28.89
CA ASP A 519 29.06 32.56 -29.95
C ASP A 519 28.13 32.60 -31.18
N ASP A 520 27.78 33.78 -31.67
CA ASP A 520 26.91 33.95 -32.84
C ASP A 520 27.71 33.93 -34.17
N GLY A 521 29.04 33.82 -34.08
CA GLY A 521 29.96 33.80 -35.21
C GLY A 521 30.28 35.18 -35.77
N ASP A 522 29.80 36.27 -35.18
CA ASP A 522 30.18 37.64 -35.53
C ASP A 522 31.36 38.10 -34.66
N ALA A 523 32.54 38.24 -35.28
CA ALA A 523 33.74 38.70 -34.59
C ALA A 523 33.65 40.15 -34.05
N CYS A 524 32.58 40.87 -34.38
CA CYS A 524 32.30 42.23 -33.92
C CYS A 524 31.39 42.34 -32.72
N THR A 525 30.94 41.22 -32.17
CA THR A 525 30.22 41.16 -30.91
C THR A 525 31.06 40.37 -29.89
N GLN A 526 30.84 40.66 -28.61
CA GLN A 526 31.42 39.86 -27.53
C GLN A 526 30.46 39.74 -26.34
N GLY A 527 30.42 38.55 -25.74
CA GLY A 527 29.65 38.28 -24.53
C GLY A 527 28.17 38.00 -24.82
N GLU A 528 27.92 37.30 -25.91
CA GLU A 528 26.62 36.83 -26.37
C GLU A 528 26.04 35.84 -25.37
N SER A 529 24.72 35.71 -25.39
CA SER A 529 24.04 34.75 -24.54
C SER A 529 22.79 34.22 -25.23
N CYS A 530 22.46 32.98 -24.91
CA CYS A 530 21.26 32.34 -25.40
C CYS A 530 20.02 33.08 -24.88
N ASP A 531 19.01 33.23 -25.76
CA ASP A 531 17.73 33.87 -25.43
C ASP A 531 16.71 32.92 -24.78
N GLY A 532 17.05 31.63 -24.63
CA GLY A 532 16.14 30.58 -24.16
C GLY A 532 15.23 29.99 -25.24
N ALA A 533 15.27 30.53 -26.46
CA ALA A 533 14.51 30.07 -27.63
C ALA A 533 15.39 29.41 -28.70
N GLY A 534 16.67 29.15 -28.38
CA GLY A 534 17.63 28.49 -29.26
C GLY A 534 18.44 29.45 -30.14
N ASN A 535 18.34 30.77 -29.91
CA ASN A 535 19.14 31.75 -30.64
C ASN A 535 20.31 32.23 -29.78
N CYS A 536 21.49 32.23 -30.39
CA CYS A 536 22.64 32.96 -29.86
C CYS A 536 22.63 34.39 -30.41
N GLY A 537 22.83 35.36 -29.53
CA GLY A 537 23.00 36.75 -29.93
C GLY A 537 23.09 37.66 -28.72
N GLY A 538 22.88 38.96 -28.96
CA GLY A 538 23.18 39.97 -27.96
C GLY A 538 24.67 40.29 -27.95
N GLY A 539 25.26 40.53 -26.78
CA GLY A 539 26.65 40.95 -26.68
C GLY A 539 26.87 42.46 -26.90
N SER A 540 28.08 42.90 -26.56
CA SER A 540 28.52 44.28 -26.73
C SER A 540 29.31 44.43 -28.01
N GLN A 541 29.11 45.53 -28.74
CA GLN A 541 29.88 45.80 -29.95
C GLN A 541 31.37 45.96 -29.62
N VAL A 542 32.21 45.20 -30.32
CA VAL A 542 33.66 45.34 -30.27
C VAL A 542 34.06 46.67 -30.90
N ILE A 543 34.69 47.53 -30.11
CA ILE A 543 35.23 48.81 -30.59
C ILE A 543 36.69 48.63 -30.94
N CYS A 544 37.02 48.76 -32.22
CA CYS A 544 38.39 48.63 -32.66
C CYS A 544 39.24 49.82 -32.23
N PRO A 545 40.45 49.58 -31.72
CA PRO A 545 41.40 50.65 -31.46
C PRO A 545 41.77 51.35 -32.78
N PRO A 546 42.21 52.62 -32.73
CA PRO A 546 42.71 53.31 -33.91
C PRO A 546 43.82 52.51 -34.61
N PRO A 547 43.76 52.29 -35.93
CA PRO A 547 44.77 51.51 -36.64
C PRO A 547 46.17 52.11 -36.51
N ALA A 548 47.11 51.34 -35.98
CA ALA A 548 48.53 51.67 -35.95
C ALA A 548 49.26 51.25 -37.24
N ASN A 549 48.72 50.28 -37.98
CA ASN A 549 49.20 49.81 -39.27
C ASN A 549 48.03 49.35 -40.15
N SER A 550 48.30 48.91 -41.38
CA SER A 550 47.29 48.45 -42.35
C SER A 550 46.65 47.10 -42.03
N CYS A 551 47.13 46.38 -41.01
CA CYS A 551 46.55 45.12 -40.54
C CYS A 551 45.54 45.29 -39.41
N GLN A 552 45.30 46.53 -38.95
CA GLN A 552 44.30 46.88 -37.97
C GLN A 552 43.17 47.67 -38.63
N LEU A 553 41.92 47.36 -38.31
CA LEU A 553 40.75 47.98 -38.91
C LEU A 553 40.17 49.07 -38.01
N ALA A 554 39.74 50.18 -38.60
CA ALA A 554 39.09 51.27 -37.86
C ALA A 554 37.60 50.99 -37.59
N VAL A 555 37.00 50.09 -38.38
CA VAL A 555 35.64 49.60 -38.24
C VAL A 555 35.76 48.08 -38.20
N CYS A 556 35.10 47.46 -37.24
CA CYS A 556 35.13 46.02 -37.09
C CYS A 556 34.51 45.34 -38.33
N ASP A 557 35.15 44.26 -38.78
CA ASP A 557 34.66 43.37 -39.83
C ASP A 557 34.06 42.11 -39.20
N SER A 558 32.84 41.72 -39.58
CA SER A 558 32.12 40.63 -38.90
C SER A 558 32.79 39.26 -39.06
N ALA A 559 33.68 39.08 -40.04
CA ALA A 559 34.39 37.82 -40.26
C ALA A 559 35.78 37.81 -39.61
N THR A 560 36.47 38.96 -39.53
CA THR A 560 37.86 39.03 -39.06
C THR A 560 38.08 39.91 -37.83
N GLY A 561 37.03 40.51 -37.29
CA GLY A 561 37.06 41.39 -36.14
C GLY A 561 37.80 42.71 -36.44
N CYS A 562 38.65 43.14 -35.52
CA CYS A 562 39.43 44.39 -35.66
C CYS A 562 40.72 44.25 -36.47
N TYR A 563 40.93 43.11 -37.13
CA TYR A 563 42.16 42.81 -37.85
C TYR A 563 41.86 42.44 -39.29
N ALA A 564 42.78 42.78 -40.19
CA ALA A 564 42.70 42.32 -41.58
C ALA A 564 42.97 40.81 -41.67
N ALA A 565 42.33 40.14 -42.63
CA ALA A 565 42.53 38.70 -42.85
C ALA A 565 44.01 38.34 -43.03
N SER A 566 44.42 37.17 -42.53
CA SER A 566 45.77 36.66 -42.69
C SER A 566 46.16 36.58 -44.17
N GLY A 567 47.36 37.04 -44.52
CA GLY A 567 47.83 37.12 -45.91
C GLY A 567 47.46 38.41 -46.66
N THR A 568 46.66 39.31 -46.05
CA THR A 568 46.39 40.63 -46.63
C THR A 568 47.71 41.41 -46.77
N SER A 569 47.98 41.97 -47.94
CA SER A 569 49.20 42.74 -48.17
C SER A 569 49.28 43.96 -47.27
N CYS A 570 50.43 44.17 -46.65
CA CYS A 570 50.70 45.32 -45.80
C CYS A 570 52.13 45.83 -46.05
N ASP A 571 52.57 46.80 -45.26
CA ASP A 571 53.94 47.33 -45.27
C ASP A 571 54.35 47.47 -43.79
N ASP A 572 55.38 46.73 -43.36
CA ASP A 572 55.85 46.75 -41.97
C ASP A 572 56.80 47.93 -41.67
N ALA A 573 57.05 48.75 -42.70
CA ALA A 573 57.96 49.89 -42.72
C ALA A 573 59.43 49.55 -42.45
N ASP A 574 59.81 48.27 -42.46
CA ASP A 574 61.21 47.83 -42.48
C ASP A 574 61.68 47.75 -43.93
N ALA A 575 62.65 48.60 -44.30
CA ALA A 575 63.22 48.56 -45.65
C ALA A 575 64.00 47.26 -45.94
N CYS A 576 64.24 46.40 -44.95
CA CYS A 576 64.95 45.13 -45.07
C CYS A 576 64.02 43.92 -45.26
N THR A 577 62.71 44.11 -45.36
CA THR A 577 61.72 43.05 -45.60
C THR A 577 61.05 43.22 -46.97
N SER A 578 60.50 42.13 -47.52
CA SER A 578 59.63 42.18 -48.70
C SER A 578 58.51 41.16 -48.63
N GLY A 579 57.40 41.46 -49.31
CA GLY A 579 56.23 40.58 -49.37
C GLY A 579 55.40 40.61 -48.08
N ASP A 580 55.34 41.77 -47.42
CA ASP A 580 54.75 41.88 -46.08
C ASP A 580 53.25 41.58 -46.10
N THR A 581 52.83 40.75 -45.14
CA THR A 581 51.45 40.33 -45.01
C THR A 581 50.99 40.37 -43.57
N CYS A 582 49.69 40.60 -43.39
CA CYS A 582 49.05 40.56 -42.09
C CYS A 582 49.01 39.13 -41.55
N ASP A 583 49.30 38.97 -40.27
CA ASP A 583 49.23 37.67 -39.58
C ASP A 583 47.79 37.24 -39.24
N GLY A 584 46.82 38.16 -39.28
CA GLY A 584 45.44 37.95 -38.83
C GLY A 584 45.20 38.35 -37.37
N ALA A 585 46.23 38.80 -36.66
CA ALA A 585 46.19 39.29 -35.27
C ALA A 585 46.64 40.77 -35.14
N GLY A 586 46.80 41.47 -36.27
CA GLY A 586 47.10 42.90 -36.34
C GLY A 586 48.58 43.24 -36.53
N SER A 587 49.46 42.24 -36.72
CA SER A 587 50.87 42.49 -37.07
C SER A 587 51.06 42.43 -38.57
N CYS A 588 51.86 43.36 -39.09
CA CYS A 588 52.40 43.30 -40.44
C CYS A 588 53.85 42.84 -40.37
N SER A 589 54.23 41.85 -41.17
CA SER A 589 55.63 41.44 -41.28
C SER A 589 55.94 40.83 -42.65
N GLY A 590 57.15 41.10 -43.16
CA GLY A 590 57.69 40.48 -44.36
C GLY A 590 58.83 39.51 -44.14
N THR A 591 59.35 38.98 -45.25
CA THR A 591 60.54 38.12 -45.25
C THR A 591 61.78 38.98 -45.48
N THR A 592 62.84 38.79 -44.69
CA THR A 592 64.09 39.56 -44.81
C THR A 592 64.76 39.36 -46.17
N VAL A 593 65.22 40.44 -46.80
CA VAL A 593 65.84 40.45 -48.15
C VAL A 593 67.34 40.73 -48.18
#